data_AF-A0A1V5NBW8-F1
#
_entry.id   AF-A0A1V5NBW8-F1
#
_cell.length_a   1.000
_cell.length_b   1.000
_cell.length_c   1.000
_cell.angle_alpha   90.00
_cell.angle_beta   90.00
_cell.angle_gamma   90.00
#
_symmetry.space_group_name_H-M   'P 1'
#
loop_
_entity.id
_entity.type
_entity.pdbx_description
1 polymer ?
#
loop_
_entity_poly.entity_id
_entity_poly.type
_entity_poly.pdbx_seq_one_letter_code
_entity_poly.pdbx_strand_id
1 'polypeptide(L)'
;MSPGDFKLIGQGIKRGSLVQFDRGDLTQLKKFIDSHKENFRDMLGMYDQLVDAEDVYRNSVPDVSHNHIRLFTSGKLWSTIFNSAVTGWKVQNIIDEKGFQKLHNSKFKTFIFFLIGLIPILGRVLRKFWCHADWRKHYISLLTSFAYFKKAMQGKVLEMLAGWHRSGRISREKGEMLANHKWRILLHLPFLILIFPFLHRFLTDWQFVKDKFHDLIITPIKLYFNKDQRKQWLLDMLRQGKDKHILTDEDARTIEAQLDEPYIQKYLVSLVVHLMTIFVSEITWLFVTGIYLMTHPEVSAAERAKMVGAILLAFHVLPISPGSLVRGFYTVSLAIRQRNFKDYNIALFLSFFKIVGYLAFPIQMTYRYPALARFMAAHWATDAVHIVPVFGERGALFEHAIFCIFYNWPLTIRRRMRARAAMRGNLSPRYWHIMPIAVAASAILGFVVKWNFHVAAAMLCLGAGAFTTIFCGKAALLKRISLSAFSGLLTAAIYTVLSIFMNAKPANDVIIAGLWHCFGFSVLAAIGAILTELFLPDVENLPK
;
A
#
# COMPACT_ATOMS: atom_id res chain seq x y z
N MET A 1 -10.85 5.19 -6.43
CA MET A 1 -11.14 4.38 -5.23
C MET A 1 -10.03 3.38 -5.05
N SER A 2 -9.35 3.40 -3.92
CA SER A 2 -8.33 2.44 -3.56
C SER A 2 -8.98 1.11 -3.12
N PRO A 3 -8.27 -0.03 -3.18
CA PRO A 3 -8.72 -1.28 -2.55
C PRO A 3 -9.06 -1.14 -1.05
N GLY A 4 -8.42 -0.21 -0.35
CA GLY A 4 -8.73 0.11 1.05
C GLY A 4 -10.11 0.74 1.23
N ASP A 5 -10.58 1.51 0.24
CA ASP A 5 -11.88 2.19 0.28
C ASP A 5 -13.03 1.19 0.27
N PHE A 6 -12.90 0.07 -0.45
CA PHE A 6 -13.91 -1.00 -0.46
C PHE A 6 -14.06 -1.66 0.89
N LYS A 7 -12.94 -1.91 1.59
CA LYS A 7 -12.96 -2.43 2.96
C LYS A 7 -13.65 -1.45 3.91
N LEU A 8 -13.35 -0.16 3.78
CA LEU A 8 -13.95 0.89 4.61
C LEU A 8 -15.46 1.02 4.37
N ILE A 9 -15.90 0.97 3.12
CA ILE A 9 -17.33 0.96 2.77
C ILE A 9 -18.03 -0.25 3.39
N GLY A 10 -17.43 -1.44 3.28
CA GLY A 10 -17.97 -2.64 3.91
C GLY A 10 -18.05 -2.54 5.44
N GLN A 11 -17.06 -1.93 6.08
CA GLN A 11 -17.05 -1.68 7.53
C GLN A 11 -18.11 -0.66 7.95
N GLY A 12 -18.29 0.41 7.19
CA GLY A 12 -19.36 1.40 7.39
C GLY A 12 -20.74 0.75 7.29
N ILE A 13 -20.98 -0.05 6.24
CA ILE A 13 -22.25 -0.77 6.04
C ILE A 13 -22.53 -1.69 7.22
N LYS A 14 -21.52 -2.42 7.72
CA LYS A 14 -21.67 -3.29 8.90
C LYS A 14 -22.09 -2.53 10.16
N ARG A 15 -21.75 -1.24 10.25
CA ARG A 15 -22.11 -0.34 11.37
C ARG A 15 -23.43 0.41 11.14
N GLY A 16 -24.11 0.17 10.01
CA GLY A 16 -25.32 0.90 9.65
C GLY A 16 -25.06 2.27 9.03
N SER A 17 -23.90 2.51 8.42
CA SER A 17 -23.60 3.74 7.66
C SER A 17 -23.32 3.45 6.19
N LEU A 18 -24.04 4.12 5.27
CA LEU A 18 -23.92 3.95 3.82
C LEU A 18 -23.02 5.02 3.16
N VAL A 19 -22.64 6.07 3.89
CA VAL A 19 -21.88 7.21 3.37
C VAL A 19 -20.39 7.06 3.63
N GLN A 20 -19.58 7.49 2.66
CA GLN A 20 -18.12 7.37 2.64
C GLN A 20 -17.45 8.04 3.87
N PHE A 21 -16.46 7.34 4.42
CA PHE A 21 -15.48 7.79 5.43
C PHE A 21 -15.96 7.92 6.88
N ASP A 22 -16.91 7.09 7.30
CA ASP A 22 -17.18 6.92 8.72
C ASP A 22 -16.06 6.13 9.43
N ARG A 23 -14.98 6.85 9.79
CA ARG A 23 -13.74 6.25 10.34
C ARG A 23 -13.84 5.99 11.84
N GLY A 24 -14.61 6.80 12.57
CA GLY A 24 -14.72 6.74 14.02
C GLY A 24 -15.73 5.69 14.50
N ASP A 25 -15.41 4.98 15.57
CA ASP A 25 -16.38 4.18 16.31
C ASP A 25 -16.41 4.70 17.74
N LEU A 26 -17.43 5.50 18.06
CA LEU A 26 -17.59 6.11 19.39
C LEU A 26 -17.75 5.06 20.50
N THR A 27 -18.24 3.86 20.18
CA THR A 27 -18.37 2.77 21.14
C THR A 27 -17.00 2.16 21.42
N GLN A 28 -16.19 1.94 20.38
CA GLN A 28 -14.83 1.46 20.52
C GLN A 28 -13.95 2.49 21.24
N LEU A 29 -14.09 3.77 20.91
CA LEU A 29 -13.40 4.88 21.58
C LEU A 29 -13.78 4.93 23.06
N LYS A 30 -15.07 4.79 23.39
CA LYS A 30 -15.53 4.75 24.78
C LYS A 30 -14.92 3.58 25.55
N LYS A 31 -14.95 2.37 24.98
CA LYS A 31 -14.30 1.19 25.59
C LYS A 31 -12.80 1.40 25.81
N PHE A 32 -12.13 2.09 24.89
CA PHE A 32 -10.72 2.41 25.02
C PHE A 32 -10.45 3.43 26.14
N ILE A 33 -11.21 4.52 26.20
CA ILE A 33 -11.15 5.52 27.28
C ILE A 33 -11.45 4.84 28.62
N ASP A 34 -12.48 3.99 28.69
CA ASP A 34 -12.88 3.27 29.90
C ASP A 34 -11.83 2.29 30.40
N SER A 35 -11.04 1.68 29.50
CA SER A 35 -9.93 0.78 29.87
C SER A 35 -8.65 1.53 30.24
N HIS A 36 -8.57 2.84 29.97
CA HIS A 36 -7.39 3.66 30.23
C HIS A 36 -7.73 4.96 30.97
N LYS A 37 -8.74 4.93 31.85
CA LYS A 37 -9.33 6.13 32.49
C LYS A 37 -8.32 7.10 33.10
N GLU A 38 -7.26 6.59 33.71
CA GLU A 38 -6.22 7.42 34.32
C GLU A 38 -5.52 8.35 33.30
N ASN A 39 -5.36 7.89 32.06
CA ASN A 39 -4.70 8.65 30.99
C ASN A 39 -5.62 9.68 30.33
N PHE A 40 -6.93 9.65 30.60
CA PHE A 40 -7.94 10.51 29.97
C PHE A 40 -8.73 11.34 30.98
N ARG A 41 -8.25 11.45 32.23
CA ARG A 41 -8.97 12.07 33.34
C ARG A 41 -9.37 13.54 33.08
N ASP A 42 -8.54 14.26 32.33
CA ASP A 42 -8.73 15.65 31.91
C ASP A 42 -9.59 15.81 30.64
N MET A 43 -9.83 14.73 29.90
CA MET A 43 -10.53 14.74 28.61
C MET A 43 -11.92 14.09 28.64
N LEU A 44 -12.40 13.65 29.80
CA LEU A 44 -13.70 12.97 29.91
C LEU A 44 -14.86 13.80 29.35
N GLY A 45 -14.88 15.11 29.60
CA GLY A 45 -15.90 16.02 29.05
C GLY A 45 -15.80 16.25 27.54
N MET A 46 -14.64 16.00 26.93
CA MET A 46 -14.48 16.11 25.47
C MET A 46 -15.16 14.97 24.72
N TYR A 47 -15.29 13.78 25.35
CA TYR A 47 -16.03 12.68 24.77
C TYR A 47 -17.50 13.02 24.63
N ASP A 48 -18.12 13.62 25.64
CA ASP A 48 -19.54 14.00 25.60
C ASP A 48 -19.77 15.09 24.53
N GLN A 49 -18.89 16.08 24.44
CA GLN A 49 -18.93 17.08 23.36
C GLN A 49 -18.79 16.46 21.96
N LEU A 50 -17.95 15.42 21.83
CA LEU A 50 -17.79 14.69 20.58
C LEU A 50 -19.05 13.90 20.23
N VAL A 51 -19.71 13.28 21.20
CA VAL A 51 -20.99 12.58 21.01
C VAL A 51 -22.07 13.56 20.54
N ASP A 52 -22.17 14.74 21.18
CA ASP A 52 -23.13 15.77 20.79
C ASP A 52 -22.85 16.30 19.37
N ALA A 53 -21.58 16.57 19.05
CA ALA A 53 -21.18 17.02 17.72
C ALA A 53 -21.46 15.95 16.65
N GLU A 54 -21.25 14.67 16.97
CA GLU A 54 -21.57 13.56 16.09
C GLU A 54 -23.08 13.47 15.82
N ASP A 55 -23.93 13.60 16.85
CA ASP A 55 -25.39 13.57 16.68
C ASP A 55 -25.88 14.74 15.81
N VAL A 56 -25.35 15.95 16.02
CA VAL A 56 -25.65 17.12 15.18
C VAL A 56 -25.24 16.86 13.73
N TYR A 57 -24.04 16.31 13.51
CA TYR A 57 -23.55 15.96 12.18
C TYR A 57 -24.45 14.92 11.50
N ARG A 58 -24.82 13.83 12.18
CA ARG A 58 -25.68 12.76 11.64
C ARG A 58 -27.09 13.23 11.31
N ASN A 59 -27.64 14.12 12.14
CA ASN A 59 -28.95 14.71 11.90
C ASN A 59 -28.92 15.86 10.85
N SER A 60 -27.72 16.27 10.38
CA SER A 60 -27.57 17.31 9.35
C SER A 60 -27.59 16.78 7.91
N VAL A 61 -27.45 15.46 7.73
CA VAL A 61 -27.36 14.80 6.42
C VAL A 61 -28.59 13.90 6.19
N PRO A 62 -29.16 13.85 4.97
CA PRO A 62 -30.21 12.89 4.62
C PRO A 62 -29.64 11.48 4.47
N ASP A 63 -29.16 10.91 5.57
CA ASP A 63 -28.60 9.56 5.64
C ASP A 63 -29.69 8.52 5.94
N VAL A 64 -30.04 7.72 4.93
CA VAL A 64 -31.05 6.65 5.01
C VAL A 64 -30.64 5.55 5.99
N SER A 65 -29.34 5.32 6.15
CA SER A 65 -28.81 4.24 6.98
C SER A 65 -28.80 4.57 8.46
N HIS A 66 -28.71 5.85 8.83
CA HIS A 66 -28.76 6.28 10.23
C HIS A 66 -30.16 6.76 10.65
N ASN A 67 -30.86 7.48 9.79
CA ASN A 67 -32.13 8.12 10.14
C ASN A 67 -33.37 7.28 9.78
N HIS A 68 -33.25 6.27 8.91
CA HIS A 68 -34.31 5.32 8.56
C HIS A 68 -35.70 5.98 8.38
N ILE A 69 -36.69 5.54 9.15
CA ILE A 69 -38.09 6.00 9.13
C ILE A 69 -38.22 7.46 9.57
N ARG A 70 -37.27 8.01 10.36
CA ARG A 70 -37.30 9.41 10.80
C ARG A 70 -37.22 10.39 9.63
N LEU A 71 -36.63 9.99 8.50
CA LEU A 71 -36.64 10.78 7.27
C LEU A 71 -38.05 10.94 6.67
N PHE A 72 -38.99 10.06 6.98
CA PHE A 72 -40.36 10.18 6.48
C PHE A 72 -41.29 10.85 7.50
N THR A 73 -40.95 10.81 8.80
CA THR A 73 -41.87 11.22 9.87
C THR A 73 -41.42 12.47 10.65
N SER A 74 -40.12 12.78 10.71
CA SER A 74 -39.62 13.83 11.59
C SER A 74 -39.46 15.18 10.89
N GLY A 75 -40.39 16.10 11.15
CA GLY A 75 -40.27 17.50 10.71
C GLY A 75 -39.07 18.24 11.33
N LYS A 76 -38.67 17.88 12.57
CA LYS A 76 -37.49 18.45 13.25
C LYS A 76 -36.19 18.04 12.55
N LEU A 77 -36.09 16.79 12.10
CA LEU A 77 -34.94 16.30 11.33
C LEU A 77 -34.81 17.05 10.00
N TRP A 78 -35.88 17.16 9.21
CA TRP A 78 -35.87 17.93 7.96
C TRP A 78 -35.53 19.40 8.16
N SER A 79 -36.00 20.01 9.24
CA SER A 79 -35.62 21.38 9.60
C SER A 79 -34.11 21.51 9.82
N THR A 80 -33.52 20.54 10.50
CA THR A 80 -32.07 20.51 10.81
C THR A 80 -31.26 20.28 9.54
N ILE A 81 -31.67 19.32 8.70
CA ILE A 81 -31.06 19.03 7.39
C ILE A 81 -31.09 20.29 6.50
N PHE A 82 -32.24 20.95 6.37
CA PHE A 82 -32.35 22.13 5.49
C PHE A 82 -31.56 23.33 6.01
N ASN A 83 -31.58 23.61 7.31
CA ASN A 83 -30.78 24.69 7.87
C ASN A 83 -29.28 24.45 7.66
N SER A 84 -28.83 23.21 7.86
CA SER A 84 -27.45 22.79 7.62
C SER A 84 -27.09 22.85 6.14
N ALA A 85 -27.99 22.41 5.26
CA ALA A 85 -27.79 22.42 3.81
C ALA A 85 -27.68 23.86 3.26
N VAL A 86 -28.53 24.77 3.71
CA VAL A 86 -28.48 26.20 3.31
C VAL A 86 -27.18 26.84 3.77
N THR A 87 -26.74 26.55 5.00
CA THR A 87 -25.43 26.98 5.51
C THR A 87 -24.29 26.39 4.67
N GLY A 88 -24.35 25.09 4.36
CA GLY A 88 -23.39 24.42 3.49
C GLY A 88 -23.34 25.02 2.09
N TRP A 89 -24.47 25.39 1.49
CA TRP A 89 -24.52 26.03 0.17
C TRP A 89 -23.91 27.43 0.17
N LYS A 90 -24.06 28.20 1.27
CA LYS A 90 -23.39 29.49 1.45
C LYS A 90 -21.87 29.31 1.55
N VAL A 91 -21.42 28.37 2.39
CA VAL A 91 -19.99 28.05 2.56
C VAL A 91 -19.36 27.56 1.24
N GLN A 92 -20.09 26.77 0.45
CA GLN A 92 -19.64 26.29 -0.87
C GLN A 92 -19.75 27.34 -1.99
N ASN A 93 -20.16 28.57 -1.66
CA ASN A 93 -20.37 29.66 -2.61
C ASN A 93 -21.30 29.27 -3.78
N ILE A 94 -22.40 28.58 -3.44
CA ILE A 94 -23.50 28.24 -4.37
C ILE A 94 -24.56 29.35 -4.34
N ILE A 95 -24.77 29.96 -3.17
CA ILE A 95 -25.73 31.04 -2.95
C ILE A 95 -25.02 32.27 -2.38
N ASP A 96 -25.50 33.45 -2.75
CA ASP A 96 -25.05 34.72 -2.16
C ASP A 96 -25.83 35.05 -0.87
N GLU A 97 -25.50 36.17 -0.21
CA GLU A 97 -26.17 36.57 1.04
C GLU A 97 -27.69 36.75 0.87
N LYS A 98 -28.12 37.30 -0.27
CA LYS A 98 -29.55 37.49 -0.55
C LYS A 98 -30.26 36.16 -0.79
N GLY A 99 -29.59 35.21 -1.45
CA GLY A 99 -30.04 33.85 -1.65
C GLY A 99 -30.14 33.08 -0.34
N PHE A 100 -29.15 33.23 0.55
CA PHE A 100 -29.16 32.65 1.89
C PHE A 100 -30.38 33.07 2.68
N GLN A 101 -30.65 34.37 2.78
CA GLN A 101 -31.83 34.89 3.50
C GLN A 101 -33.15 34.38 2.90
N LYS A 102 -33.26 34.35 1.56
CA LYS A 102 -34.46 33.85 0.86
C LYS A 102 -34.75 32.37 1.12
N LEU A 103 -33.71 31.54 1.18
CA LEU A 103 -33.84 30.10 1.42
C LEU A 103 -34.06 29.81 2.91
N HIS A 104 -33.34 30.51 3.79
CA HIS A 104 -33.52 30.38 5.24
C HIS A 104 -34.94 30.72 5.69
N ASN A 105 -35.56 31.73 5.09
CA ASN A 105 -36.93 32.16 5.44
C ASN A 105 -38.03 31.26 4.84
N SER A 106 -37.71 30.30 3.97
CA SER A 106 -38.73 29.46 3.31
C SER A 106 -38.27 28.02 3.09
N LYS A 107 -38.82 27.11 3.91
CA LYS A 107 -38.56 25.66 3.80
C LYS A 107 -38.95 25.09 2.44
N PHE A 108 -40.06 25.56 1.87
CA PHE A 108 -40.52 25.13 0.55
C PHE A 108 -39.52 25.48 -0.56
N LYS A 109 -39.02 26.72 -0.57
CA LYS A 109 -37.98 27.14 -1.55
C LYS A 109 -36.70 26.35 -1.37
N THR A 110 -36.31 26.09 -0.12
CA THR A 110 -35.14 25.26 0.21
C THR A 110 -35.29 23.83 -0.29
N PHE A 111 -36.48 23.24 -0.18
CA PHE A 111 -36.76 21.91 -0.71
C PHE A 111 -36.67 21.86 -2.25
N ILE A 112 -37.27 22.82 -2.96
CA ILE A 112 -37.13 22.92 -4.42
C ILE A 112 -35.65 23.11 -4.80
N PHE A 113 -34.94 23.97 -4.09
CA PHE A 113 -33.52 24.21 -4.32
C PHE A 113 -32.68 22.93 -4.11
N PHE A 114 -33.03 22.12 -3.10
CA PHE A 114 -32.45 20.81 -2.87
C PHE A 114 -32.72 19.86 -4.06
N LEU A 115 -33.97 19.76 -4.53
CA LEU A 115 -34.34 18.91 -5.68
C LEU A 115 -33.61 19.29 -6.96
N ILE A 116 -33.47 20.59 -7.26
CA ILE A 116 -32.68 21.05 -8.41
C ILE A 116 -31.23 20.54 -8.31
N GLY A 117 -30.69 20.46 -7.10
CA GLY A 117 -29.35 19.95 -6.84
C GLY A 117 -29.15 18.47 -7.15
N LEU A 118 -30.22 17.67 -7.24
CA LEU A 118 -30.15 16.25 -7.59
C LEU A 118 -29.90 16.01 -9.09
N ILE A 119 -30.14 17.02 -9.94
CA ILE A 119 -29.89 16.92 -11.37
C ILE A 119 -28.37 16.86 -11.61
N PRO A 120 -27.82 15.77 -12.15
CA PRO A 120 -26.39 15.65 -12.39
C PRO A 120 -25.88 16.78 -13.27
N ILE A 121 -24.75 17.39 -12.90
CA ILE A 121 -24.05 18.47 -13.62
C ILE A 121 -24.84 19.79 -13.68
N LEU A 122 -26.07 19.77 -14.21
CA LEU A 122 -26.93 20.94 -14.41
C LEU A 122 -27.45 21.53 -13.10
N GLY A 123 -27.68 20.70 -12.07
CA GLY A 123 -28.27 21.12 -10.81
C GLY A 123 -27.44 22.16 -10.07
N ARG A 124 -26.11 22.10 -10.17
CA ARG A 124 -25.23 23.13 -9.59
C ARG A 124 -25.35 24.47 -10.34
N VAL A 125 -25.44 24.41 -11.67
CA VAL A 125 -25.55 25.58 -12.54
C VAL A 125 -26.88 26.29 -12.30
N LEU A 126 -27.99 25.55 -12.31
CA LEU A 126 -29.34 26.11 -12.06
C LEU A 126 -29.46 26.72 -10.67
N ARG A 127 -28.90 26.07 -9.64
CA ARG A 127 -28.86 26.61 -8.27
C ARG A 127 -28.12 27.93 -8.17
N LYS A 128 -26.92 28.01 -8.77
CA LYS A 128 -26.15 29.27 -8.83
C LYS A 128 -26.89 30.33 -9.63
N PHE A 129 -27.48 29.95 -10.76
CA PHE A 129 -28.28 30.88 -11.56
C PHE A 129 -29.46 31.42 -10.76
N TRP A 130 -30.11 30.65 -9.88
CA TRP A 130 -31.24 31.14 -9.08
C TRP A 130 -30.82 32.06 -7.93
N CYS A 131 -29.80 31.69 -7.16
CA CYS A 131 -29.49 32.34 -5.88
C CYS A 131 -28.11 33.03 -5.80
N HIS A 132 -27.43 33.25 -6.93
CA HIS A 132 -26.15 33.96 -6.97
C HIS A 132 -26.14 35.04 -8.05
N ALA A 133 -26.34 36.30 -7.64
CA ALA A 133 -26.49 37.43 -8.55
C ALA A 133 -25.25 37.72 -9.39
N ASP A 134 -24.07 37.73 -8.77
CA ASP A 134 -22.81 37.98 -9.48
C ASP A 134 -22.50 36.89 -10.50
N TRP A 135 -22.82 35.63 -10.17
CA TRP A 135 -22.67 34.51 -11.09
C TRP A 135 -23.56 34.69 -12.32
N ARG A 136 -24.84 35.02 -12.15
CA ARG A 136 -25.73 35.36 -13.29
C ARG A 136 -25.15 36.49 -14.15
N LYS A 137 -24.75 37.58 -13.51
CA LYS A 137 -24.21 38.76 -14.21
C LYS A 137 -22.96 38.40 -15.01
N HIS A 138 -22.06 37.59 -14.46
CA HIS A 138 -20.86 37.11 -15.14
C HIS A 138 -21.19 36.34 -16.41
N TYR A 139 -22.08 35.34 -16.35
CA TYR A 139 -22.41 34.51 -17.51
C TYR A 139 -23.23 35.26 -18.57
N ILE A 140 -24.13 36.17 -18.16
CA ILE A 140 -24.83 37.05 -19.11
C ILE A 140 -23.82 37.98 -19.80
N SER A 141 -22.86 38.55 -19.06
CA SER A 141 -21.84 39.44 -19.62
C SER A 141 -20.89 38.71 -20.59
N LEU A 142 -20.59 37.43 -20.35
CA LEU A 142 -19.83 36.59 -21.27
C LEU A 142 -20.51 36.43 -22.63
N LEU A 143 -21.83 36.28 -22.65
CA LEU A 143 -22.60 36.08 -23.89
C LEU A 143 -22.93 37.39 -24.62
N THR A 144 -23.03 38.50 -23.88
CA THR A 144 -23.47 39.79 -24.41
C THR A 144 -22.33 40.73 -24.79
N SER A 145 -21.14 40.60 -24.19
CA SER A 145 -20.00 41.48 -24.45
C SER A 145 -18.75 40.72 -24.86
N PHE A 146 -18.35 40.88 -26.12
CA PHE A 146 -17.11 40.28 -26.64
C PHE A 146 -15.86 40.78 -25.90
N ALA A 147 -15.83 42.05 -25.49
CA ALA A 147 -14.73 42.61 -24.71
C ALA A 147 -14.62 41.95 -23.32
N TYR A 148 -15.76 41.71 -22.67
CA TYR A 148 -15.80 40.98 -21.40
C TYR A 148 -15.40 39.51 -21.58
N PHE A 149 -15.91 38.86 -22.63
CA PHE A 149 -15.52 37.49 -23.01
C PHE A 149 -14.01 37.35 -23.16
N LYS A 150 -13.35 38.26 -23.89
CA LYS A 150 -11.89 38.25 -24.04
C LYS A 150 -11.16 38.40 -22.70
N LYS A 151 -11.59 39.31 -21.82
CA LYS A 151 -11.01 39.48 -20.48
C LYS A 151 -11.21 38.24 -19.60
N ALA A 152 -12.41 37.66 -19.62
CA ALA A 152 -12.72 36.47 -18.84
C ALA A 152 -11.95 35.24 -19.32
N MET A 153 -11.80 35.06 -20.64
CA MET A 153 -10.95 34.00 -21.22
C MET A 153 -9.49 34.17 -20.81
N GLN A 154 -8.96 35.40 -20.79
CA GLN A 154 -7.61 35.67 -20.30
C GLN A 154 -7.46 35.31 -18.82
N GLY A 155 -8.42 35.70 -17.97
CA GLY A 155 -8.44 35.31 -16.57
C GLY A 155 -8.49 33.79 -16.39
N LYS A 156 -9.31 33.09 -17.19
CA LYS A 156 -9.43 31.63 -17.14
C LYS A 156 -8.14 30.92 -17.53
N VAL A 157 -7.45 31.42 -18.55
CA VAL A 157 -6.14 30.90 -18.95
C VAL A 157 -5.11 31.07 -17.83
N LEU A 158 -5.06 32.24 -17.18
CA LEU A 158 -4.15 32.47 -16.06
C LEU A 158 -4.48 31.60 -14.85
N GLU A 159 -5.76 31.44 -14.52
CA GLU A 159 -6.22 30.54 -13.46
C GLU A 159 -5.81 29.09 -13.75
N MET A 160 -5.97 28.64 -14.99
CA MET A 160 -5.58 27.30 -15.44
C MET A 160 -4.06 27.10 -15.34
N LEU A 161 -3.25 28.05 -15.82
CA LEU A 161 -1.80 27.99 -15.72
C LEU A 161 -1.33 28.01 -14.26
N ALA A 162 -1.96 28.81 -13.40
CA ALA A 162 -1.71 28.79 -11.97
C ALA A 162 -2.06 27.43 -11.34
N GLY A 163 -3.16 26.82 -11.77
CA GLY A 163 -3.54 25.45 -11.39
C GLY A 163 -2.52 24.39 -11.85
N TRP A 164 -2.01 24.51 -13.08
CA TRP A 164 -0.96 23.62 -13.60
C TRP A 164 0.35 23.78 -12.84
N HIS A 165 0.73 25.01 -12.49
CA HIS A 165 1.90 25.28 -11.67
C HIS A 165 1.74 24.68 -10.26
N ARG A 166 0.60 24.93 -9.59
CA ARG A 166 0.32 24.36 -8.26
C ARG A 166 0.29 22.84 -8.23
N SER A 167 -0.18 22.21 -9.31
CA SER A 167 -0.17 20.75 -9.46
C SER A 167 1.18 20.18 -9.89
N GLY A 168 2.19 21.03 -10.14
CA GLY A 168 3.53 20.62 -10.57
C GLY A 168 3.61 20.17 -12.03
N ARG A 169 2.60 20.46 -12.86
CA ARG A 169 2.56 20.12 -14.30
C ARG A 169 3.49 20.99 -15.14
N ILE A 170 3.76 22.22 -14.71
CA ILE A 170 4.63 23.19 -15.38
C ILE A 170 5.49 23.94 -14.35
N SER A 171 6.67 24.42 -14.76
CA SER A 171 7.49 25.35 -13.96
C SER A 171 6.93 26.78 -14.02
N ARG A 172 7.40 27.65 -13.12
CA ARG A 172 7.01 29.07 -13.11
C ARG A 172 7.37 29.76 -14.43
N GLU A 173 8.62 29.63 -14.86
CA GLU A 173 9.14 30.19 -16.11
C GLU A 173 8.31 29.75 -17.32
N LYS A 174 7.95 28.46 -17.37
CA LYS A 174 7.11 27.90 -18.43
C LYS A 174 5.68 28.45 -18.38
N GLY A 175 5.13 28.66 -17.18
CA GLY A 175 3.83 29.29 -16.98
C GLY A 175 3.79 30.73 -17.50
N GLU A 176 4.83 31.52 -17.22
CA GLU A 176 4.98 32.89 -17.73
C GLU A 176 5.12 32.90 -19.27
N MET A 177 5.92 31.98 -19.83
CA MET A 177 6.02 31.80 -21.29
C MET A 177 4.67 31.46 -21.95
N LEU A 178 3.91 30.53 -21.35
CA LEU A 178 2.60 30.10 -21.86
C LEU A 178 1.53 31.20 -21.74
N ALA A 179 1.60 32.05 -20.72
CA ALA A 179 0.71 33.20 -20.57
C ALA A 179 0.86 34.19 -21.73
N ASN A 180 2.10 34.39 -22.19
CA ASN A 180 2.43 35.27 -23.32
C ASN A 180 2.12 34.63 -24.68
N HIS A 181 2.24 33.29 -24.81
CA HIS A 181 2.03 32.56 -26.07
C HIS A 181 0.86 31.58 -25.96
N LYS A 182 -0.36 32.12 -25.91
CA LYS A 182 -1.60 31.37 -25.60
C LYS A 182 -1.87 30.18 -26.52
N TRP A 183 -1.43 30.21 -27.77
CA TRP A 183 -1.62 29.07 -28.70
C TRP A 183 -0.84 27.83 -28.27
N ARG A 184 0.32 27.98 -27.61
CA ARG A 184 1.14 26.86 -27.12
C ARG A 184 0.44 26.06 -26.03
N ILE A 185 -0.56 26.65 -25.37
CA ILE A 185 -1.41 25.95 -24.39
C ILE A 185 -2.14 24.78 -25.04
N LEU A 186 -2.52 24.90 -26.32
CA LEU A 186 -3.20 23.82 -27.05
C LEU A 186 -2.34 22.55 -27.16
N LEU A 187 -1.01 22.70 -27.21
CA LEU A 187 -0.08 21.56 -27.22
C LEU A 187 -0.09 20.79 -25.89
N HIS A 188 -0.44 21.44 -24.78
CA HIS A 188 -0.54 20.81 -23.47
C HIS A 188 -1.87 20.09 -23.24
N LEU A 189 -2.94 20.49 -23.94
CA LEU A 189 -4.30 19.96 -23.72
C LEU A 189 -4.41 18.43 -23.92
N PRO A 190 -3.85 17.82 -24.98
CA PRO A 190 -3.90 16.36 -25.15
C PRO A 190 -3.24 15.60 -23.99
N PHE A 191 -2.19 16.17 -23.40
CA PHE A 191 -1.45 15.57 -22.30
C PHE A 191 -2.11 15.77 -20.93
N LEU A 192 -3.20 16.54 -20.82
CA LEU A 192 -3.95 16.67 -19.57
C LEU A 192 -4.70 15.39 -19.20
N ILE A 193 -4.96 14.50 -20.16
CA ILE A 193 -5.56 13.19 -19.89
C ILE A 193 -4.67 12.31 -19.02
N LEU A 194 -3.36 12.63 -18.95
CA LEU A 194 -2.43 11.99 -18.06
C LEU A 194 -2.82 12.29 -16.62
N ILE A 195 -3.24 11.22 -15.93
CA ILE A 195 -3.68 11.23 -14.54
C ILE A 195 -2.58 11.82 -13.64
N PHE A 196 -1.32 11.51 -13.93
CA PHE A 196 -0.19 11.96 -13.12
C PHE A 196 0.44 13.26 -13.65
N PRO A 197 0.54 14.32 -12.82
CA PRO A 197 1.17 15.59 -13.20
C PRO A 197 2.63 15.46 -13.67
N PHE A 198 3.40 14.52 -13.09
CA PHE A 198 4.79 14.32 -13.44
C PHE A 198 4.95 13.79 -14.88
N LEU A 199 4.03 12.96 -15.37
CA LEU A 199 4.07 12.45 -16.75
C LEU A 199 3.82 13.56 -17.76
N HIS A 200 2.84 14.43 -17.47
CA HIS A 200 2.61 15.61 -18.28
C HIS A 200 3.87 16.49 -18.34
N ARG A 201 4.51 16.75 -17.19
CA ARG A 201 5.74 17.56 -17.16
C ARG A 201 6.90 16.87 -17.87
N PHE A 202 7.03 15.54 -17.74
CA PHE A 202 8.04 14.76 -18.43
C PHE A 202 7.90 14.85 -19.97
N LEU A 203 6.68 14.84 -20.51
CA LEU A 203 6.50 14.94 -21.96
C LEU A 203 6.59 16.38 -22.50
N THR A 204 6.33 17.38 -21.66
CA THR A 204 6.20 18.78 -22.10
C THR A 204 7.38 19.66 -21.72
N ASP A 205 8.25 19.20 -20.81
CA ASP A 205 9.36 19.97 -20.29
C ASP A 205 10.70 19.23 -20.36
N TRP A 206 11.45 19.51 -21.43
CA TRP A 206 12.75 18.89 -21.67
C TRP A 206 13.77 19.15 -20.56
N GLN A 207 13.76 20.34 -19.95
CA GLN A 207 14.66 20.64 -18.84
C GLN A 207 14.38 19.73 -17.66
N PHE A 208 13.11 19.52 -17.33
CA PHE A 208 12.71 18.58 -16.28
C PHE A 208 13.11 17.14 -16.61
N VAL A 209 12.99 16.70 -17.86
CA VAL A 209 13.47 15.38 -18.29
C VAL A 209 14.97 15.24 -18.09
N LYS A 210 15.74 16.25 -18.52
CA LYS A 210 17.20 16.27 -18.37
C LYS A 210 17.62 16.21 -16.90
N ASP A 211 16.95 17.00 -16.05
CA ASP A 211 17.21 17.01 -14.61
C ASP A 211 16.85 15.66 -13.98
N LYS A 212 15.69 15.08 -14.32
CA LYS A 212 15.29 13.76 -13.82
C LYS A 212 16.17 12.62 -14.33
N PHE A 213 16.63 12.70 -15.58
CA PHE A 213 17.59 11.75 -16.11
C PHE A 213 18.94 11.84 -15.39
N HIS A 214 19.40 13.06 -15.13
CA HIS A 214 20.60 13.28 -14.31
C HIS A 214 20.40 12.71 -12.90
N ASP A 215 19.26 12.96 -12.25
CA ASP A 215 18.95 12.42 -10.92
C ASP A 215 18.83 10.89 -10.89
N LEU A 216 18.24 10.29 -11.92
CA LEU A 216 17.96 8.84 -11.94
C LEU A 216 19.18 8.01 -12.36
N ILE A 217 20.05 8.54 -13.24
CA ILE A 217 21.15 7.78 -13.83
C ILE A 217 22.51 8.32 -13.37
N ILE A 218 22.73 9.62 -13.48
CA ILE A 218 24.04 10.22 -13.22
C ILE A 218 24.32 10.29 -11.72
N THR A 219 23.33 10.67 -10.91
CA THR A 219 23.48 10.79 -9.46
C THR A 219 23.84 9.45 -8.80
N PRO A 220 23.17 8.32 -9.07
CA PRO A 220 23.59 7.00 -8.56
C PRO A 220 25.03 6.63 -8.93
N ILE A 221 25.45 6.86 -10.17
CA ILE A 221 26.82 6.58 -10.63
C ILE A 221 27.82 7.45 -9.85
N LYS A 222 27.54 8.75 -9.74
CA LYS A 222 28.36 9.69 -8.97
C LYS A 222 28.45 9.29 -7.50
N LEU A 223 27.32 8.93 -6.88
CA LEU A 223 27.26 8.41 -5.51
C LEU A 223 28.05 7.11 -5.36
N TYR A 224 28.12 6.25 -6.38
CA TYR A 224 28.95 5.04 -6.31
C TYR A 224 30.45 5.37 -6.22
N PHE A 225 30.93 6.31 -7.04
CA PHE A 225 32.37 6.61 -7.16
C PHE A 225 32.89 7.69 -6.19
N ASN A 226 32.08 8.68 -5.81
CA ASN A 226 32.53 9.83 -5.02
C ASN A 226 32.05 9.76 -3.55
N LYS A 227 33.01 9.63 -2.62
CA LYS A 227 32.73 9.56 -1.17
C LYS A 227 32.18 10.87 -0.62
N ASP A 228 32.72 12.01 -1.03
CA ASP A 228 32.34 13.33 -0.51
C ASP A 228 30.93 13.68 -0.97
N GLN A 229 30.57 13.35 -2.21
CA GLN A 229 29.21 13.51 -2.71
C GLN A 229 28.21 12.62 -1.98
N ARG A 230 28.57 11.38 -1.60
CA ARG A 230 27.70 10.54 -0.74
C ARG A 230 27.48 11.14 0.63
N LYS A 231 28.54 11.67 1.24
CA LYS A 231 28.47 12.33 2.54
C LYS A 231 27.55 13.55 2.47
N GLN A 232 27.75 14.40 1.46
CA GLN A 232 26.92 15.58 1.24
C GLN A 232 25.46 15.20 0.97
N TRP A 233 25.22 14.19 0.14
CA TRP A 233 23.88 13.69 -0.15
C TRP A 233 23.15 13.22 1.13
N LEU A 234 23.84 12.49 2.01
CA LEU A 234 23.25 12.08 3.29
C LEU A 234 23.04 13.26 4.24
N LEU A 235 23.95 14.24 4.29
CA LEU A 235 23.77 15.47 5.06
C LEU A 235 22.57 16.29 4.60
N ASP A 236 22.39 16.45 3.29
CA ASP A 236 21.24 17.16 2.72
C ASP A 236 19.93 16.43 3.03
N MET A 237 19.95 15.10 3.01
CA MET A 237 18.81 14.30 3.41
C MET A 237 18.50 14.47 4.91
N LEU A 238 19.51 14.49 5.78
CA LEU A 238 19.33 14.74 7.22
C LEU A 238 18.74 16.13 7.48
N ARG A 239 19.20 17.16 6.76
CA ARG A 239 18.62 18.52 6.82
C ARG A 239 17.14 18.51 6.43
N GLN A 240 16.79 17.90 5.31
CA GLN A 240 15.38 17.74 4.92
C GLN A 240 14.59 16.93 5.95
N GLY A 241 15.21 15.94 6.58
CA GLY A 241 14.60 15.16 7.66
C GLY A 241 14.27 15.99 8.89
N LYS A 242 15.16 16.91 9.28
CA LYS A 242 14.94 17.89 10.35
C LYS A 242 13.80 18.85 9.99
N ASP A 243 13.84 19.42 8.79
CA ASP A 243 12.83 20.38 8.30
C ASP A 243 11.42 19.75 8.23
N LYS A 244 11.35 18.46 7.88
CA LYS A 244 10.11 17.68 7.84
C LYS A 244 9.69 17.12 9.22
N HIS A 245 10.43 17.41 10.30
CA HIS A 245 10.22 16.82 11.63
C HIS A 245 10.17 15.28 11.65
N ILE A 246 10.87 14.62 10.72
CA ILE A 246 10.99 13.15 10.65
C ILE A 246 12.10 12.65 11.59
N LEU A 247 13.06 13.52 11.92
CA LEU A 247 14.27 13.20 12.65
C LEU A 247 14.42 14.11 13.87
N THR A 248 14.71 13.54 15.03
CA THR A 248 15.03 14.30 16.25
C THR A 248 16.44 14.87 16.17
N ASP A 249 16.70 15.97 16.87
CA ASP A 249 18.04 16.58 16.89
C ASP A 249 19.11 15.67 17.51
N GLU A 250 18.71 14.75 18.39
CA GLU A 250 19.58 13.73 18.97
C GLU A 250 19.93 12.62 17.96
N ASP A 251 18.94 12.07 17.27
CA ASP A 251 19.16 11.05 16.25
C ASP A 251 19.99 11.64 15.09
N ALA A 252 19.76 12.90 14.73
CA ALA A 252 20.55 13.57 13.71
C ALA A 252 22.02 13.74 14.08
N ARG A 253 22.31 14.21 15.30
CA ARG A 253 23.69 14.34 15.80
C ARG A 253 24.40 12.98 15.84
N THR A 254 23.67 11.94 16.24
CA THR A 254 24.18 10.56 16.25
C THR A 254 24.57 10.10 14.84
N ILE A 255 23.70 10.33 13.85
CA ILE A 255 23.99 9.96 12.46
C ILE A 255 25.16 10.79 11.92
N GLU A 256 25.17 12.10 12.16
CA GLU A 256 26.24 13.02 11.72
C GLU A 256 27.61 12.59 12.25
N ALA A 257 27.70 12.19 13.52
CA ALA A 257 28.94 11.70 14.13
C ALA A 257 29.47 10.40 13.50
N GLN A 258 28.59 9.58 12.92
CA GLN A 258 28.93 8.28 12.35
C GLN A 258 29.19 8.33 10.84
N LEU A 259 28.95 9.46 10.16
CA LEU A 259 29.00 9.60 8.69
C LEU A 259 30.31 9.16 8.04
N ASP A 260 31.43 9.38 8.73
CA ASP A 260 32.76 9.07 8.24
C ASP A 260 33.15 7.60 8.46
N GLU A 261 32.32 6.83 9.16
CA GLU A 261 32.56 5.41 9.37
C GLU A 261 32.57 4.65 8.03
N PRO A 262 33.59 3.82 7.76
CA PRO A 262 33.71 3.08 6.50
C PRO A 262 32.50 2.20 6.19
N TYR A 263 31.79 1.71 7.22
CA TYR A 263 30.63 0.84 7.06
C TYR A 263 29.41 1.59 6.51
N ILE A 264 29.15 2.83 6.93
CA ILE A 264 28.05 3.65 6.40
C ILE A 264 28.27 3.94 4.92
N GLN A 265 29.50 4.28 4.55
CA GLN A 265 29.85 4.52 3.14
C GLN A 265 29.63 3.29 2.26
N LYS A 266 29.99 2.10 2.76
CA LYS A 266 29.72 0.83 2.07
C LYS A 266 28.22 0.54 1.95
N TYR A 267 27.46 0.83 3.00
CA TYR A 267 26.00 0.69 2.98
C TYR A 267 25.37 1.56 1.90
N LEU A 268 25.74 2.85 1.84
CA LEU A 268 25.22 3.78 0.84
C LEU A 268 25.54 3.32 -0.60
N VAL A 269 26.77 2.85 -0.83
CA VAL A 269 27.16 2.27 -2.12
C VAL A 269 26.34 1.02 -2.45
N SER A 270 26.20 0.11 -1.48
CA SER A 270 25.47 -1.14 -1.68
C SER A 270 23.99 -0.90 -1.97
N LEU A 271 23.39 0.05 -1.26
CA LEU A 271 22.03 0.49 -1.46
C LEU A 271 21.81 1.05 -2.87
N VAL A 272 22.72 1.90 -3.35
CA VAL A 272 22.67 2.44 -4.72
C VAL A 272 22.73 1.30 -5.74
N VAL A 273 23.65 0.35 -5.58
CA VAL A 273 23.73 -0.84 -6.46
C VAL A 273 22.43 -1.63 -6.43
N HIS A 274 21.86 -1.86 -5.25
CA HIS A 274 20.60 -2.60 -5.09
C HIS A 274 19.44 -1.88 -5.79
N LEU A 275 19.35 -0.56 -5.67
CA LEU A 275 18.36 0.23 -6.38
C LEU A 275 18.51 0.11 -7.91
N MET A 276 19.75 0.14 -8.41
CA MET A 276 20.02 -0.04 -9.85
C MET A 276 19.66 -1.44 -10.36
N THR A 277 19.75 -2.48 -9.52
CA THR A 277 19.34 -3.84 -9.92
C THR A 277 17.83 -4.00 -10.11
N ILE A 278 17.00 -3.05 -9.66
CA ILE A 278 15.55 -3.08 -9.93
C ILE A 278 15.28 -3.13 -11.44
N PHE A 279 16.01 -2.31 -12.21
CA PHE A 279 15.82 -2.21 -13.65
C PHE A 279 16.34 -3.42 -14.42
N VAL A 280 17.30 -4.17 -13.86
CA VAL A 280 17.89 -5.34 -14.53
C VAL A 280 16.81 -6.38 -14.84
N SER A 281 15.93 -6.65 -13.88
CA SER A 281 14.84 -7.60 -14.10
C SER A 281 13.88 -7.15 -15.18
N GLU A 282 13.51 -5.86 -15.17
CA GLU A 282 12.56 -5.29 -16.14
C GLU A 282 13.11 -5.34 -17.56
N ILE A 283 14.37 -4.93 -17.71
CA ILE A 283 15.10 -4.98 -18.97
C ILE A 283 15.22 -6.44 -19.45
N THR A 284 15.57 -7.37 -18.56
CA THR A 284 15.79 -8.78 -18.96
C THR A 284 14.54 -9.40 -19.56
N TRP A 285 13.37 -9.28 -18.91
CA TRP A 285 12.17 -9.91 -19.45
C TRP A 285 11.71 -9.20 -20.74
N LEU A 286 11.85 -7.87 -20.85
CA LEU A 286 11.56 -7.14 -22.09
C LEU A 286 12.42 -7.64 -23.25
N PHE A 287 13.72 -7.83 -23.02
CA PHE A 287 14.63 -8.38 -24.03
C PHE A 287 14.27 -9.83 -24.39
N VAL A 288 14.01 -10.70 -23.41
CA VAL A 288 13.63 -12.09 -23.67
C VAL A 288 12.33 -12.15 -24.48
N THR A 289 11.33 -11.35 -24.12
CA THR A 289 10.08 -11.24 -24.87
C THR A 289 10.32 -10.69 -26.27
N GLY A 290 11.14 -9.64 -26.42
CA GLY A 290 11.48 -9.06 -27.72
C GLY A 290 12.19 -10.06 -28.64
N ILE A 291 13.20 -10.76 -28.13
CA ILE A 291 13.91 -11.82 -28.85
C ILE A 291 12.93 -12.92 -29.25
N TYR A 292 12.08 -13.39 -28.34
CA TYR A 292 11.09 -14.43 -28.67
C TYR A 292 10.15 -14.03 -29.81
N LEU A 293 9.66 -12.78 -29.79
CA LEU A 293 8.82 -12.23 -30.86
C LEU A 293 9.54 -12.14 -32.20
N MET A 294 10.84 -11.81 -32.18
CA MET A 294 11.67 -11.69 -33.38
C MET A 294 12.11 -13.04 -33.96
N THR A 295 12.35 -14.05 -33.11
CA THR A 295 12.87 -15.36 -33.55
C THR A 295 11.78 -16.36 -33.92
N HIS A 296 10.51 -16.10 -33.58
CA HIS A 296 9.37 -16.99 -33.88
C HIS A 296 8.28 -16.31 -34.73
N PRO A 297 8.60 -15.71 -35.89
CA PRO A 297 7.60 -15.08 -36.76
C PRO A 297 6.56 -16.07 -37.30
N GLU A 298 6.91 -17.34 -37.40
CA GLU A 298 6.10 -18.45 -37.93
C GLU A 298 4.92 -18.87 -37.04
N VAL A 299 4.98 -18.54 -35.74
CA VAL A 299 3.94 -18.91 -34.78
C VAL A 299 2.72 -17.98 -34.93
N SER A 300 1.52 -18.54 -34.80
CA SER A 300 0.28 -17.75 -34.86
C SER A 300 0.27 -16.61 -33.83
N ALA A 301 -0.35 -15.47 -34.16
CA ALA A 301 -0.36 -14.31 -33.27
C ALA A 301 -0.96 -14.61 -31.88
N ALA A 302 -2.00 -15.46 -31.83
CA ALA A 302 -2.65 -15.87 -30.59
C ALA A 302 -1.74 -16.72 -29.72
N GLU A 303 -0.97 -17.63 -30.31
CA GLU A 303 -0.04 -18.49 -29.58
C GLU A 303 1.21 -17.74 -29.12
N ARG A 304 1.74 -16.82 -29.94
CA ARG A 304 2.79 -15.88 -29.50
C ARG A 304 2.34 -15.04 -28.30
N ALA A 305 1.13 -14.49 -28.33
CA ALA A 305 0.60 -13.73 -27.21
C ALA A 305 0.50 -14.57 -25.92
N LYS A 306 0.07 -15.83 -26.03
CA LYS A 306 0.05 -16.77 -24.90
C LYS A 306 1.45 -17.02 -24.34
N MET A 307 2.44 -17.27 -25.21
CA MET A 307 3.81 -17.54 -24.79
C MET A 307 4.48 -16.30 -24.18
N VAL A 308 4.26 -15.12 -24.74
CA VAL A 308 4.68 -13.86 -24.11
C VAL A 308 4.03 -13.70 -22.73
N GLY A 309 2.72 -13.94 -22.61
CA GLY A 309 2.01 -13.93 -21.33
C GLY A 309 2.60 -14.91 -20.32
N ALA A 310 2.96 -16.13 -20.76
CA ALA A 310 3.58 -17.14 -19.93
C ALA A 310 4.99 -16.73 -19.45
N ILE A 311 5.81 -16.15 -20.34
CA ILE A 311 7.14 -15.61 -19.99
C ILE A 311 6.99 -14.51 -18.93
N LEU A 312 6.08 -13.55 -19.15
CA LEU A 312 5.83 -12.47 -18.21
C LEU A 312 5.38 -13.00 -16.85
N LEU A 313 4.45 -13.95 -16.84
CA LEU A 313 3.96 -14.58 -15.62
C LEU A 313 5.08 -15.31 -14.87
N ALA A 314 5.91 -16.08 -15.58
CA ALA A 314 7.04 -16.78 -15.00
C ALA A 314 8.01 -15.81 -14.30
N PHE A 315 8.41 -14.71 -14.97
CA PHE A 315 9.27 -13.70 -14.36
C PHE A 315 8.64 -12.97 -13.16
N HIS A 316 7.30 -12.90 -13.08
CA HIS A 316 6.58 -12.31 -11.95
C HIS A 316 6.45 -13.24 -10.76
N VAL A 317 6.22 -14.54 -11.00
CA VAL A 317 5.98 -15.55 -9.97
C VAL A 317 7.29 -16.07 -9.37
N LEU A 318 8.38 -16.11 -10.14
CA LEU A 318 9.64 -16.65 -9.64
C LEU A 318 10.21 -15.80 -8.49
N PRO A 319 10.56 -16.43 -7.35
CA PRO A 319 11.09 -15.72 -6.19
C PRO A 319 12.51 -15.18 -6.43
N ILE A 320 13.20 -15.69 -7.44
CA ILE A 320 14.53 -15.28 -7.88
C ILE A 320 14.38 -14.70 -9.28
N SER A 321 14.87 -13.48 -9.47
CA SER A 321 14.91 -12.74 -10.72
C SER A 321 16.34 -12.45 -11.18
N PRO A 322 16.57 -12.09 -12.45
CA PRO A 322 17.89 -11.67 -12.93
C PRO A 322 18.53 -10.56 -12.09
N GLY A 323 17.76 -9.53 -11.73
CA GLY A 323 18.24 -8.46 -10.84
C GLY A 323 18.61 -8.97 -9.45
N SER A 324 17.82 -9.90 -8.88
CA SER A 324 18.15 -10.51 -7.59
C SER A 324 19.41 -11.38 -7.63
N LEU A 325 19.70 -12.03 -8.76
CA LEU A 325 20.95 -12.78 -8.95
C LEU A 325 22.14 -11.83 -8.98
N VAL A 326 22.09 -10.77 -9.80
CA VAL A 326 23.16 -9.75 -9.88
C VAL A 326 23.42 -9.15 -8.50
N ARG A 327 22.36 -8.81 -7.77
CA ARG A 327 22.43 -8.27 -6.40
C ARG A 327 22.99 -9.27 -5.39
N GLY A 328 22.57 -10.53 -5.46
CA GLY A 328 23.06 -11.63 -4.64
C GLY A 328 24.56 -11.86 -4.86
N PHE A 329 24.99 -12.00 -6.11
CA PHE A 329 26.41 -12.15 -6.47
C PHE A 329 27.24 -10.93 -6.08
N TYR A 330 26.71 -9.71 -6.24
CA TYR A 330 27.37 -8.51 -5.73
C TYR A 330 27.60 -8.60 -4.21
N THR A 331 26.58 -8.99 -3.45
CA THR A 331 26.67 -9.15 -1.98
C THR A 331 27.67 -10.24 -1.60
N VAL A 332 27.68 -11.37 -2.31
CA VAL A 332 28.64 -12.47 -2.14
C VAL A 332 30.07 -11.98 -2.41
N SER A 333 30.30 -11.29 -3.53
CA SER A 333 31.61 -10.74 -3.87
C SER A 333 32.12 -9.76 -2.81
N LEU A 334 31.22 -8.96 -2.22
CA LEU A 334 31.53 -8.01 -1.17
C LEU A 334 31.94 -8.73 0.12
N ALA A 335 31.19 -9.78 0.50
CA ALA A 335 31.49 -10.58 1.69
C ALA A 335 32.84 -11.34 1.55
N ILE A 336 33.11 -11.91 0.37
CA ILE A 336 34.37 -12.59 0.07
C ILE A 336 35.54 -11.60 0.08
N ARG A 337 35.43 -10.49 -0.66
CA ARG A 337 36.49 -9.47 -0.74
C ARG A 337 36.85 -8.89 0.62
N GLN A 338 35.87 -8.77 1.51
CA GLN A 338 36.07 -8.21 2.85
C GLN A 338 36.37 -9.26 3.93
N ARG A 339 36.31 -10.55 3.60
CA ARG A 339 36.48 -11.67 4.55
C ARG A 339 35.60 -11.53 5.80
N ASN A 340 34.37 -11.00 5.64
CA ASN A 340 33.48 -10.70 6.76
C ASN A 340 32.07 -11.26 6.53
N PHE A 341 31.88 -12.54 6.80
CA PHE A 341 30.57 -13.20 6.63
C PHE A 341 29.56 -12.83 7.72
N LYS A 342 30.04 -12.48 8.91
CA LYS A 342 29.17 -12.19 10.06
C LYS A 342 28.34 -10.93 9.82
N ASP A 343 28.99 -9.88 9.32
CA ASP A 343 28.30 -8.62 9.07
C ASP A 343 27.35 -8.74 7.88
N TYR A 344 27.67 -9.53 6.83
CA TYR A 344 26.82 -9.70 5.64
C TYR A 344 25.84 -10.86 5.70
N ASN A 345 25.73 -11.59 6.81
CA ASN A 345 24.98 -12.85 6.88
C ASN A 345 23.53 -12.69 6.40
N ILE A 346 22.82 -11.67 6.90
CA ILE A 346 21.43 -11.40 6.52
C ILE A 346 21.34 -11.00 5.05
N ALA A 347 22.21 -10.11 4.57
CA ALA A 347 22.16 -9.67 3.18
C ALA A 347 22.53 -10.79 2.19
N LEU A 348 23.48 -11.66 2.53
CA LEU A 348 23.88 -12.78 1.67
C LEU A 348 22.71 -13.67 1.28
N PHE A 349 21.81 -13.95 2.22
CA PHE A 349 20.63 -14.77 1.94
C PHE A 349 19.48 -13.96 1.35
N LEU A 350 19.17 -12.78 1.90
CA LEU A 350 18.03 -11.99 1.46
C LEU A 350 18.22 -11.40 0.05
N SER A 351 19.44 -11.06 -0.35
CA SER A 351 19.73 -10.42 -1.64
C SER A 351 19.32 -11.26 -2.85
N PHE A 352 19.16 -12.58 -2.73
CA PHE A 352 18.69 -13.44 -3.82
C PHE A 352 17.17 -13.43 -4.02
N PHE A 353 16.39 -12.88 -3.08
CA PHE A 353 14.93 -12.85 -3.17
C PHE A 353 14.43 -11.58 -3.85
N LYS A 354 13.69 -11.71 -4.97
CA LYS A 354 13.18 -10.61 -5.80
C LYS A 354 12.49 -9.51 -4.98
N ILE A 355 11.54 -9.87 -4.12
CA ILE A 355 10.67 -8.90 -3.42
C ILE A 355 11.38 -8.24 -2.24
N VAL A 356 11.99 -9.04 -1.36
CA VAL A 356 12.54 -8.54 -0.09
C VAL A 356 14.02 -8.18 -0.15
N GLY A 357 14.74 -8.62 -1.18
CA GLY A 357 16.20 -8.47 -1.21
C GLY A 357 16.70 -7.04 -1.40
N TYR A 358 15.87 -6.08 -1.85
CA TYR A 358 16.25 -4.67 -1.85
C TYR A 358 16.37 -4.10 -0.42
N LEU A 359 15.66 -4.71 0.52
CA LEU A 359 15.69 -4.36 1.94
C LEU A 359 16.80 -5.10 2.70
N ALA A 360 17.56 -5.98 2.05
CA ALA A 360 18.63 -6.77 2.66
C ALA A 360 19.62 -5.90 3.47
N PHE A 361 20.16 -4.85 2.84
CA PHE A 361 21.09 -3.93 3.47
C PHE A 361 20.42 -3.03 4.52
N PRO A 362 19.25 -2.39 4.26
CA PRO A 362 18.51 -1.67 5.29
C PRO A 362 18.20 -2.51 6.55
N ILE A 363 17.75 -3.76 6.36
CA ILE A 363 17.47 -4.69 7.46
C ILE A 363 18.77 -5.01 8.21
N GLN A 364 19.87 -5.26 7.50
CA GLN A 364 21.18 -5.48 8.14
C GLN A 364 21.64 -4.25 8.94
N MET A 365 21.37 -3.03 8.44
CA MET A 365 21.73 -1.78 9.13
C MET A 365 20.97 -1.55 10.42
N THR A 366 19.72 -2.01 10.53
CA THR A 366 18.94 -1.82 11.78
C THR A 366 19.63 -2.41 13.02
N TYR A 367 20.50 -3.40 12.86
CA TYR A 367 21.27 -3.99 13.96
C TYR A 367 22.44 -3.13 14.44
N ARG A 368 23.08 -2.36 13.55
CA ARG A 368 24.34 -1.63 13.85
C ARG A 368 24.15 -0.12 13.92
N TYR A 369 23.24 0.43 13.11
CA TYR A 369 22.94 1.86 13.04
C TYR A 369 21.41 2.07 13.06
N PRO A 370 20.75 1.83 14.21
CA PRO A 370 19.30 1.87 14.31
C PRO A 370 18.71 3.27 14.04
N ALA A 371 19.42 4.35 14.40
CA ALA A 371 19.00 5.73 14.11
C ALA A 371 18.97 6.00 12.60
N LEU A 372 20.07 5.72 11.90
CA LEU A 372 20.14 5.87 10.45
C LEU A 372 19.11 5.00 9.73
N ALA A 373 18.96 3.73 10.13
CA ALA A 373 18.01 2.83 9.48
C ALA A 373 16.55 3.31 9.64
N ARG A 374 16.16 3.76 10.84
CA ARG A 374 14.83 4.36 11.09
C ARG A 374 14.63 5.64 10.28
N PHE A 375 15.67 6.47 10.16
CA PHE A 375 15.61 7.69 9.36
C PHE A 375 15.41 7.38 7.86
N MET A 376 16.27 6.54 7.27
CA MET A 376 16.18 6.13 5.86
C MET A 376 14.81 5.56 5.51
N ALA A 377 14.33 4.69 6.39
CA ALA A 377 13.02 4.08 6.33
C ALA A 377 11.88 5.09 6.29
N ALA A 378 11.86 6.00 7.26
CA ALA A 378 10.83 7.02 7.36
C ALA A 378 10.89 7.97 6.18
N HIS A 379 12.08 8.43 5.81
CA HIS A 379 12.29 9.32 4.68
C HIS A 379 11.77 8.72 3.36
N TRP A 380 12.10 7.46 3.07
CA TRP A 380 11.60 6.79 1.85
C TRP A 380 10.13 6.40 1.91
N ALA A 381 9.63 5.97 3.07
CA ALA A 381 8.21 5.68 3.23
C ALA A 381 7.40 6.95 2.95
N THR A 382 7.77 8.07 3.57
CA THR A 382 7.18 9.38 3.32
C THR A 382 7.29 9.72 1.83
N ASP A 383 8.47 9.76 1.23
CA ASP A 383 8.61 10.18 -0.16
C ASP A 383 7.90 9.25 -1.17
N ALA A 384 7.86 7.93 -0.93
CA ALA A 384 7.15 6.97 -1.77
C ALA A 384 5.62 7.11 -1.67
N VAL A 385 5.10 7.40 -0.47
CA VAL A 385 3.67 7.61 -0.26
C VAL A 385 3.19 8.90 -0.92
N HIS A 386 4.04 9.93 -1.00
CA HIS A 386 3.72 11.17 -1.69
C HIS A 386 3.59 11.01 -3.23
N ILE A 387 4.08 9.90 -3.81
CA ILE A 387 3.94 9.59 -5.24
C ILE A 387 2.57 8.99 -5.56
N VAL A 388 1.95 8.26 -4.61
CA VAL A 388 0.65 7.59 -4.81
C VAL A 388 -0.46 8.46 -4.20
N PRO A 389 -1.25 9.19 -5.00
CA PRO A 389 -2.34 9.99 -4.48
C PRO A 389 -3.45 9.06 -3.93
N VAL A 390 -3.49 8.88 -2.60
CA VAL A 390 -4.65 8.32 -1.92
C VAL A 390 -5.62 9.47 -1.64
N PHE A 391 -6.86 9.34 -2.10
CA PHE A 391 -7.87 10.39 -1.94
C PHE A 391 -8.19 10.64 -0.45
N GLY A 392 -8.28 11.92 -0.07
CA GLY A 392 -8.92 12.36 1.17
C GLY A 392 -7.99 12.88 2.26
N GLU A 393 -6.70 12.55 2.25
CA GLU A 393 -5.68 13.11 3.16
C GLU A 393 -4.29 12.71 2.67
N ARG A 394 -3.29 13.59 2.83
CA ARG A 394 -1.91 13.29 2.42
C ARG A 394 -1.40 12.10 3.24
N GLY A 395 -1.20 10.97 2.58
CA GLY A 395 -0.28 9.90 2.97
C GLY A 395 -0.55 9.09 4.24
N ALA A 396 -1.32 9.56 5.21
CA ALA A 396 -1.33 8.99 6.56
C ALA A 396 -1.67 7.49 6.64
N LEU A 397 -2.67 7.00 5.90
CA LEU A 397 -3.06 5.58 5.96
C LEU A 397 -2.07 4.64 5.23
N PHE A 398 -1.54 5.08 4.09
CA PHE A 398 -0.57 4.28 3.35
C PHE A 398 0.80 4.33 4.03
N GLU A 399 1.21 5.48 4.55
CA GLU A 399 2.35 5.64 5.45
C GLU A 399 2.19 4.71 6.66
N HIS A 400 1.07 4.79 7.38
CA HIS A 400 0.81 3.93 8.54
C HIS A 400 0.84 2.44 8.19
N ALA A 401 0.28 2.04 7.05
CA ALA A 401 0.31 0.65 6.59
C ALA A 401 1.75 0.18 6.29
N ILE A 402 2.54 0.99 5.58
CA ILE A 402 3.95 0.71 5.30
C ILE A 402 4.74 0.62 6.62
N PHE A 403 4.57 1.59 7.51
CA PHE A 403 5.23 1.57 8.82
C PHE A 403 4.85 0.33 9.63
N CYS A 404 3.58 -0.07 9.61
CA CYS A 404 3.12 -1.28 10.26
C CYS A 404 3.76 -2.53 9.66
N ILE A 405 3.76 -2.68 8.33
CA ILE A 405 4.28 -3.87 7.64
C ILE A 405 5.79 -4.04 7.88
N PHE A 406 6.57 -2.95 7.81
CA PHE A 406 8.03 -3.04 7.84
C PHE A 406 8.64 -2.86 9.24
N TYR A 407 7.96 -2.20 10.18
CA TYR A 407 8.52 -1.92 11.51
C TYR A 407 7.67 -2.53 12.64
N ASN A 408 6.39 -2.18 12.75
CA ASN A 408 5.59 -2.56 13.93
C ASN A 408 5.23 -4.06 13.94
N TRP A 409 4.82 -4.63 12.81
CA TRP A 409 4.48 -6.05 12.71
C TRP A 409 5.69 -6.95 12.95
N PRO A 410 6.88 -6.74 12.35
CA PRO A 410 8.06 -7.54 12.67
C PRO A 410 8.43 -7.49 14.15
N LEU A 411 8.35 -6.33 14.80
CA LEU A 411 8.59 -6.20 16.25
C LEU A 411 7.55 -6.96 17.08
N THR A 412 6.28 -6.84 16.72
CA THR A 412 5.16 -7.53 17.37
C THR A 412 5.30 -9.05 17.22
N ILE A 413 5.59 -9.52 16.00
CA ILE A 413 5.85 -10.92 15.68
C ILE A 413 7.04 -11.44 16.49
N ARG A 414 8.16 -10.69 16.54
CA ARG A 414 9.33 -11.07 17.33
C ARG A 414 9.01 -11.21 18.82
N ARG A 415 8.26 -10.25 19.39
CA ARG A 415 7.81 -10.29 20.78
C ARG A 415 6.95 -11.53 21.04
N ARG A 416 5.96 -11.78 20.17
CA ARG A 416 5.09 -12.97 20.20
C ARG A 416 5.86 -14.28 20.16
N MET A 417 6.80 -14.40 19.22
CA MET A 417 7.61 -15.60 19.05
C MET A 417 8.48 -15.87 20.28
N ARG A 418 9.04 -14.83 20.91
CA ARG A 418 9.80 -14.96 22.17
C ARG A 418 8.92 -15.41 23.33
N ALA A 419 7.77 -14.77 23.53
CA ALA A 419 6.83 -15.14 24.59
C ALA A 419 6.36 -16.61 24.43
N ARG A 420 6.08 -17.04 23.19
CA ARG A 420 5.70 -18.42 22.91
C ARG A 420 6.85 -19.41 23.10
N ALA A 421 8.07 -19.04 22.71
CA ALA A 421 9.24 -19.87 22.95
C ALA A 421 9.47 -20.08 24.46
N ALA A 422 9.27 -19.05 25.27
CA ALA A 422 9.33 -19.14 26.73
C ALA A 422 8.25 -20.08 27.29
N MET A 423 6.98 -19.89 26.89
CA MET A 423 5.87 -20.76 27.32
C MET A 423 6.10 -22.23 26.94
N ARG A 424 6.52 -22.51 25.70
CA ARG A 424 6.81 -23.88 25.25
C ARG A 424 8.09 -24.47 25.85
N GLY A 425 8.96 -23.66 26.44
CA GLY A 425 10.15 -24.10 27.18
C GLY A 425 9.81 -25.04 28.34
N ASN A 426 8.61 -24.90 28.91
CA ASN A 426 8.10 -25.66 30.04
C ASN A 426 7.37 -26.96 29.64
N LEU A 427 7.17 -27.22 28.34
CA LEU A 427 6.50 -28.43 27.86
C LEU A 427 7.50 -29.57 27.59
N SER A 428 7.01 -30.81 27.51
CA SER A 428 7.81 -31.92 26.98
C SER A 428 7.86 -31.89 25.45
N PRO A 429 8.98 -32.29 24.81
CA PRO A 429 9.01 -32.48 23.37
C PRO A 429 8.11 -33.65 22.97
N ARG A 430 7.24 -33.44 21.99
CA ARG A 430 6.32 -34.46 21.45
C ARG A 430 6.49 -34.51 19.94
N TYR A 431 6.64 -35.71 19.39
CA TYR A 431 6.84 -35.97 17.96
C TYR A 431 5.93 -37.07 17.42
N TRP A 432 5.25 -37.82 18.30
CA TRP A 432 4.43 -38.97 17.92
C TRP A 432 3.26 -38.60 17.00
N HIS A 433 2.75 -37.37 17.08
CA HIS A 433 1.60 -36.88 16.33
C HIS A 433 1.86 -36.70 14.82
N ILE A 434 3.12 -36.71 14.38
CA ILE A 434 3.49 -36.52 12.97
C ILE A 434 2.93 -37.64 12.10
N MET A 435 3.08 -38.89 12.54
CA MET A 435 2.61 -40.06 11.77
C MET A 435 1.08 -40.10 11.69
N PRO A 436 0.31 -39.97 12.80
CA PRO A 436 -1.15 -39.86 12.74
C PRO A 436 -1.67 -38.71 11.86
N ILE A 437 -1.05 -37.53 11.94
CA ILE A 437 -1.44 -36.38 11.10
C ILE A 437 -1.20 -36.68 9.62
N ALA A 438 -0.04 -37.26 9.29
CA ALA A 438 0.28 -37.59 7.90
C ALA A 438 -0.69 -38.63 7.34
N VAL A 439 -0.97 -39.70 8.09
CA VAL A 439 -1.93 -40.75 7.70
C VAL A 439 -3.34 -40.17 7.52
N ALA A 440 -3.81 -39.38 8.48
CA ALA A 440 -5.13 -38.75 8.41
C ALA A 440 -5.25 -37.80 7.21
N ALA A 441 -4.23 -36.94 6.99
CA ALA A 441 -4.20 -36.03 5.86
C ALA A 441 -4.20 -36.78 4.52
N SER A 442 -3.41 -37.85 4.38
CA SER A 442 -3.38 -38.67 3.17
C SER A 442 -4.69 -39.39 2.90
N ALA A 443 -5.35 -39.92 3.94
CA ALA A 443 -6.66 -40.57 3.79
C ALA A 443 -7.74 -39.58 3.32
N ILE A 444 -7.79 -38.38 3.92
CA ILE A 444 -8.72 -37.33 3.52
C ILE A 444 -8.39 -36.85 2.09
N LEU A 445 -7.12 -36.71 1.73
CA LEU A 445 -6.69 -36.35 0.38
C LEU A 445 -7.12 -37.39 -0.67
N GLY A 446 -6.97 -38.69 -0.37
CA GLY A 446 -7.44 -39.78 -1.22
C GLY A 446 -8.95 -39.69 -1.50
N PHE A 447 -9.72 -39.30 -0.49
CA PHE A 447 -11.15 -39.03 -0.66
C PHE A 447 -11.42 -37.76 -1.47
N VAL A 448 -10.77 -36.64 -1.16
CA VAL A 448 -11.03 -35.31 -1.73
C VAL A 448 -10.59 -35.19 -3.20
N VAL A 449 -9.47 -35.80 -3.58
CA VAL A 449 -8.97 -35.75 -4.97
C VAL A 449 -9.86 -36.54 -5.92
N LYS A 450 -10.55 -37.58 -5.44
CA LYS A 450 -11.60 -38.27 -6.22
C LYS A 450 -12.70 -37.32 -6.72
N TRP A 451 -12.88 -36.17 -6.06
CA TRP A 451 -13.88 -35.16 -6.39
C TRP A 451 -13.29 -33.87 -7.02
N ASN A 452 -12.03 -33.89 -7.47
CA ASN A 452 -11.33 -32.76 -8.14
C ASN A 452 -11.23 -31.44 -7.33
N PHE A 453 -11.22 -31.50 -5.99
CA PHE A 453 -11.04 -30.32 -5.16
C PHE A 453 -9.56 -29.97 -4.91
N HIS A 454 -8.88 -29.41 -5.91
CA HIS A 454 -7.45 -29.05 -5.80
C HIS A 454 -7.14 -28.03 -4.69
N VAL A 455 -8.06 -27.11 -4.40
CA VAL A 455 -7.90 -26.13 -3.31
C VAL A 455 -7.95 -26.81 -1.94
N ALA A 456 -8.83 -27.80 -1.77
CA ALA A 456 -8.93 -28.55 -0.52
C ALA A 456 -7.66 -29.35 -0.24
N ALA A 457 -6.99 -29.87 -1.28
CA ALA A 457 -5.71 -30.54 -1.12
C ALA A 457 -4.61 -29.61 -0.56
N ALA A 458 -4.54 -28.38 -1.07
CA ALA A 458 -3.60 -27.38 -0.56
C ALA A 458 -3.91 -26.99 0.89
N MET A 459 -5.20 -26.80 1.22
CA MET A 459 -5.65 -26.50 2.58
C MET A 459 -5.36 -27.62 3.58
N LEU A 460 -5.49 -28.88 3.17
CA LEU A 460 -5.15 -30.04 4.00
C LEU A 460 -3.66 -30.10 4.29
N CYS A 461 -2.81 -29.79 3.31
CA CYS A 461 -1.35 -29.73 3.52
C CYS A 461 -0.96 -28.59 4.45
N LEU A 462 -1.57 -27.42 4.29
CA LEU A 462 -1.42 -26.29 5.22
C LEU A 462 -1.86 -26.68 6.64
N GLY A 463 -3.01 -27.35 6.75
CA GLY A 463 -3.55 -27.86 8.01
C GLY A 463 -2.64 -28.87 8.69
N ALA A 464 -2.11 -29.85 7.95
CA ALA A 464 -1.15 -30.83 8.48
C ALA A 464 0.09 -30.14 9.07
N GLY A 465 0.61 -29.12 8.37
CA GLY A 465 1.71 -28.28 8.87
C GLY A 465 1.35 -27.49 10.13
N ALA A 466 0.14 -26.92 10.17
CA ALA A 466 -0.41 -26.18 11.30
C ALA A 466 -0.57 -27.05 12.54
N PHE A 467 -1.23 -28.21 12.43
CA PHE A 467 -1.40 -29.14 13.54
C PHE A 467 -0.06 -29.69 14.02
N THR A 468 0.86 -30.00 13.11
CA THR A 468 2.19 -30.48 13.49
C THR A 468 2.92 -29.47 14.38
N THR A 469 2.87 -28.17 14.06
CA THR A 469 3.51 -27.14 14.90
C THR A 469 2.77 -26.86 16.21
N ILE A 470 1.44 -27.00 16.25
CA ILE A 470 0.63 -26.82 17.47
C ILE A 470 0.97 -27.90 18.50
N PHE A 471 1.06 -29.16 18.08
CA PHE A 471 1.32 -30.29 18.97
C PHE A 471 2.81 -30.52 19.27
N CYS A 472 3.72 -29.92 18.49
CA CYS A 472 5.14 -29.89 18.81
C CYS A 472 5.40 -28.95 20.00
N GLY A 473 5.51 -29.52 21.21
CA GLY A 473 5.80 -28.83 22.46
C GLY A 473 7.14 -28.05 22.46
N LYS A 474 8.15 -28.51 23.22
CA LYS A 474 9.44 -27.79 23.41
C LYS A 474 10.33 -27.66 22.16
N ALA A 475 9.94 -28.22 21.02
CA ALA A 475 10.77 -28.19 19.82
C ALA A 475 11.06 -26.74 19.40
N ALA A 476 12.31 -26.40 19.06
CA ALA A 476 12.68 -25.08 18.55
C ALA A 476 11.95 -24.75 17.24
N LEU A 477 11.77 -23.46 16.92
CA LEU A 477 11.00 -23.01 15.74
C LEU A 477 11.46 -23.69 14.45
N LEU A 478 12.77 -23.69 14.18
CA LEU A 478 13.34 -24.32 12.98
C LEU A 478 13.01 -25.83 12.93
N LYS A 479 13.07 -26.49 14.09
CA LYS A 479 12.73 -27.92 14.22
C LYS A 479 11.23 -28.16 14.00
N ARG A 480 10.35 -27.24 14.41
CA ARG A 480 8.91 -27.36 14.13
C ARG A 480 8.61 -27.21 12.64
N ILE A 481 9.23 -26.23 11.99
CA ILE A 481 9.08 -26.02 10.54
C ILE A 481 9.61 -27.25 9.79
N SER A 482 10.78 -27.79 10.18
CA SER A 482 11.33 -28.99 9.54
C SER A 482 10.46 -30.23 9.77
N LEU A 483 9.89 -30.40 10.96
CA LEU A 483 8.97 -31.51 11.25
C LEU A 483 7.64 -31.37 10.52
N SER A 484 7.12 -30.15 10.35
CA SER A 484 5.95 -29.89 9.52
C SER A 484 6.24 -30.18 8.04
N ALA A 485 7.41 -29.78 7.52
CA ALA A 485 7.82 -30.14 6.16
C ALA A 485 7.93 -31.66 5.99
N PHE A 486 8.52 -32.35 6.98
CA PHE A 486 8.59 -33.82 7.00
C PHE A 486 7.21 -34.47 7.09
N SER A 487 6.26 -33.91 7.84
CA SER A 487 4.87 -34.35 7.84
C SER A 487 4.25 -34.23 6.45
N GLY A 488 4.47 -33.11 5.75
CA GLY A 488 4.02 -32.93 4.36
C GLY A 488 4.63 -33.94 3.39
N LEU A 489 5.92 -34.20 3.51
CA LEU A 489 6.64 -35.24 2.74
C LEU A 489 6.01 -36.62 2.96
N LEU A 490 5.77 -36.98 4.22
CA LEU A 490 5.18 -38.27 4.60
C LEU A 490 3.74 -38.40 4.08
N THR A 491 2.94 -37.32 4.20
CA THR A 491 1.60 -37.25 3.62
C THR A 491 1.64 -37.50 2.11
N ALA A 492 2.59 -36.90 1.40
CA ALA A 492 2.75 -37.07 -0.04
C ALA A 492 3.17 -38.50 -0.42
N ALA A 493 4.09 -39.09 0.34
CA ALA A 493 4.54 -40.47 0.11
C ALA A 493 3.38 -41.46 0.28
N ILE A 494 2.65 -41.37 1.40
CA ILE A 494 1.48 -42.23 1.68
C ILE A 494 0.39 -42.00 0.62
N TYR A 495 0.10 -40.75 0.28
CA TYR A 495 -0.89 -40.42 -0.74
C TYR A 495 -0.52 -40.96 -2.13
N THR A 496 0.77 -40.88 -2.51
CA THR A 496 1.25 -41.41 -3.80
C THR A 496 1.07 -42.93 -3.84
N VAL A 497 1.41 -43.64 -2.77
CA VAL A 497 1.18 -45.09 -2.66
C VAL A 497 -0.31 -45.42 -2.77
N LEU A 498 -1.18 -44.72 -2.03
CA LEU A 498 -2.63 -44.88 -2.12
C LEU A 498 -3.15 -44.62 -3.55
N SER A 499 -2.60 -43.63 -4.24
CA SER A 499 -3.01 -43.28 -5.60
C SER A 499 -2.68 -44.37 -6.62
N ILE A 500 -1.59 -45.13 -6.42
CA ILE A 500 -1.23 -46.30 -7.24
C ILE A 500 -2.28 -47.40 -7.09
N PHE A 501 -2.71 -47.68 -5.85
CA PHE A 501 -3.74 -48.67 -5.58
C PHE A 501 -5.12 -48.26 -6.11
N MET A 502 -5.40 -46.95 -6.18
CA MET A 502 -6.69 -46.42 -6.60
C MET A 502 -6.81 -46.19 -8.12
N ASN A 503 -5.74 -45.80 -8.78
CA ASN A 503 -5.73 -45.45 -10.19
C ASN A 503 -4.57 -46.22 -10.85
N ALA A 504 -4.88 -47.25 -11.65
CA ALA A 504 -3.93 -48.06 -12.38
C ALA A 504 -3.19 -47.24 -13.48
N LYS A 505 -2.36 -46.27 -13.06
CA LYS A 505 -1.56 -45.42 -13.93
C LYS A 505 -0.19 -46.05 -14.19
N PRO A 506 0.45 -45.77 -15.34
CA PRO A 506 1.80 -46.24 -15.62
C PRO A 506 2.81 -45.70 -14.61
N ALA A 507 3.83 -46.51 -14.29
CA ALA A 507 4.77 -46.25 -13.20
C ALA A 507 5.54 -44.92 -13.35
N ASN A 508 5.85 -44.49 -14.58
CA ASN A 508 6.61 -43.27 -14.83
C ASN A 508 5.83 -42.00 -14.42
N ASP A 509 4.54 -41.95 -14.74
CA ASP A 509 3.67 -40.81 -14.40
C ASP A 509 3.47 -40.70 -12.89
N VAL A 510 3.40 -41.85 -12.21
CA VAL A 510 3.30 -41.92 -10.75
C VAL A 510 4.56 -41.40 -10.08
N ILE A 511 5.76 -41.73 -10.59
CA ILE A 511 7.03 -41.27 -10.02
C ILE A 511 7.15 -39.76 -10.15
N ILE A 512 6.90 -39.22 -11.35
CA ILE A 512 6.97 -37.77 -11.60
C ILE A 512 5.94 -37.02 -10.74
N ALA A 513 4.69 -37.50 -10.68
CA ALA A 513 3.66 -36.90 -9.83
C ALA A 513 4.02 -37.01 -8.33
N GLY A 514 4.57 -38.14 -7.91
CA GLY A 514 5.01 -38.38 -6.53
C GLY A 514 6.12 -37.42 -6.10
N LEU A 515 7.09 -37.13 -6.97
CA LEU A 515 8.13 -36.14 -6.70
C LEU A 515 7.54 -34.73 -6.53
N TRP A 516 6.61 -34.34 -7.41
CA TRP A 516 5.92 -33.05 -7.29
C TRP A 516 5.04 -32.96 -6.04
N HIS A 517 4.36 -34.04 -5.65
CA HIS A 517 3.60 -34.10 -4.39
C HIS A 517 4.54 -33.94 -3.18
N CYS A 518 5.66 -34.67 -3.16
CA CYS A 518 6.64 -34.59 -2.09
C CYS A 518 7.17 -33.16 -1.91
N PHE A 519 7.53 -32.49 -3.01
CA PHE A 519 7.97 -31.11 -2.99
C PHE A 519 6.86 -30.15 -2.55
N GLY A 520 5.71 -30.18 -3.24
CA GLY A 520 4.60 -29.26 -3.01
C GLY A 520 4.00 -29.37 -1.61
N PHE A 521 3.79 -30.59 -1.11
CA PHE A 521 3.18 -30.81 0.21
C PHE A 521 4.16 -30.44 1.33
N SER A 522 5.45 -30.70 1.16
CA SER A 522 6.47 -30.26 2.13
C SER A 522 6.52 -28.73 2.24
N VAL A 523 6.48 -28.02 1.10
CA VAL A 523 6.45 -26.55 1.07
C VAL A 523 5.17 -26.02 1.70
N LEU A 524 4.00 -26.55 1.33
CA LEU A 524 2.71 -26.12 1.90
C LEU A 524 2.62 -26.40 3.40
N ALA A 525 3.09 -27.55 3.87
CA ALA A 525 3.11 -27.85 5.30
C ALA A 525 4.08 -26.94 6.07
N ALA A 526 5.24 -26.60 5.50
CA ALA A 526 6.15 -25.61 6.07
C ALA A 526 5.49 -24.21 6.16
N ILE A 527 4.79 -23.79 5.10
CA ILE A 527 4.03 -22.53 5.09
C ILE A 527 2.92 -22.56 6.16
N GLY A 528 2.17 -23.66 6.27
CA GLY A 528 1.13 -23.83 7.27
C GLY A 528 1.67 -23.69 8.70
N ALA A 529 2.86 -24.26 8.97
CA ALA A 529 3.53 -24.10 10.24
C ALA A 529 3.93 -22.64 10.53
N ILE A 530 4.49 -21.95 9.53
CA ILE A 530 4.88 -20.53 9.64
C ILE A 530 3.66 -19.66 9.90
N LEU A 531 2.59 -19.80 9.10
CA LEU A 531 1.36 -19.03 9.26
C LEU A 531 0.75 -19.26 10.65
N THR A 532 0.71 -20.50 11.12
CA THR A 532 0.21 -20.82 12.46
C THR A 532 1.03 -20.12 13.54
N GLU A 533 2.36 -20.10 13.42
CA GLU A 533 3.22 -19.36 14.35
C GLU A 533 3.04 -17.83 14.26
N LEU A 534 2.64 -17.29 13.11
CA LEU A 534 2.37 -15.86 12.97
C LEU A 534 1.00 -15.45 13.53
N PHE A 535 -0.01 -16.31 13.39
CA PHE A 535 -1.42 -15.99 13.68
C PHE A 535 -1.95 -16.54 15.01
N LEU A 536 -1.24 -17.44 15.69
CA LEU A 536 -1.62 -17.88 17.03
C LEU A 536 -1.76 -16.67 17.98
N PRO A 537 -2.82 -16.63 18.83
CA PRO A 537 -3.10 -15.50 19.72
C PRO A 537 -1.95 -15.23 20.70
N ASP A 538 -1.94 -14.00 21.23
CA ASP A 538 -0.98 -13.56 22.23
C ASP A 538 -1.09 -14.43 23.49
N VAL A 539 0.07 -14.87 24.01
CA VAL A 539 0.16 -15.71 25.21
C VAL A 539 -0.38 -14.98 26.44
N GLU A 540 -0.31 -13.64 26.46
CA GLU A 540 -0.84 -12.77 27.52
C GLU A 540 -2.38 -12.72 27.57
N ASN A 541 -3.06 -13.10 26.49
CA ASN A 541 -4.53 -13.09 26.38
C ASN A 541 -5.16 -14.49 26.51
N LEU A 542 -4.37 -15.51 26.84
CA LEU A 542 -4.92 -16.83 27.17
C LEU A 542 -5.52 -16.76 28.58
N PRO A 543 -6.77 -17.21 28.79
CA PRO A 543 -7.28 -17.40 30.14
C PRO A 543 -6.29 -18.30 30.89
N LYS A 544 -5.83 -17.83 32.06
CA LYS A 544 -4.86 -18.54 32.91
C LYS A 544 -5.36 -19.92 33.31
#